data_AF-A0A7J2TKJ3-F1
#
_entry.id   AF-A0A7J2TKJ3-F1
#
_cell.length_a   1.000
_cell.length_b   1.000
_cell.length_c   1.000
_cell.angle_alpha   90.00
_cell.angle_beta   90.00
_cell.angle_gamma   90.00
#
_symmetry.space_group_name_H-M   'P 1'
#
loop_
_entity.id
_entity.type
_entity.pdbx_description
1 polymer ?
#
loop_
_entity_poly.entity_id
_entity_poly.type
_entity_poly.pdbx_seq_one_letter_code
_entity_poly.pdbx_strand_id
1 'polypeptide(L)'
;MIDAFVSEGEKVTVEGWLTFYDEKEMSWKPLDGTLTFYLDGREIGKEKAQYGQFSFSFPSPSIGKHKIEIKFKAEGYESSYKSLSFEVVEKRRKEMVARFAKIIFLLIFLLCLALFLSVFLAKLF
;
A
#
# COMPACT_ATOMS: atom_id res chain seq x y z
N MET A 1 3.67 10.51 0.03
CA MET A 1 4.80 9.55 0.16
C MET A 1 5.07 9.14 1.61
N ILE A 2 4.81 9.99 2.62
CA ILE A 2 5.01 9.65 4.05
C ILE A 2 3.98 8.63 4.60
N ASP A 3 2.77 8.59 4.03
CA ASP A 3 1.72 7.63 4.43
C ASP A 3 2.03 6.17 4.06
N ALA A 4 3.14 5.91 3.36
CA ALA A 4 3.55 4.54 3.02
C ALA A 4 4.16 3.79 4.22
N PHE A 5 4.52 4.48 5.31
CA PHE A 5 5.11 3.87 6.49
C PHE A 5 4.05 3.56 7.55
N VAL A 6 3.96 2.29 7.93
CA VAL A 6 3.15 1.85 9.06
C VAL A 6 3.90 2.19 10.35
N SER A 7 3.23 2.82 11.30
CA SER A 7 3.77 2.99 12.66
C SER A 7 3.27 1.92 13.61
N GLU A 8 4.10 1.64 14.61
CA GLU A 8 3.69 0.81 15.74
C GLU A 8 2.37 1.32 16.35
N GLY A 9 1.44 0.39 16.60
CA GLY A 9 0.11 0.68 17.14
C GLY A 9 -0.92 1.12 16.10
N GLU A 10 -0.54 1.32 14.83
CA GLU A 10 -1.49 1.57 13.74
C GLU A 10 -2.13 0.26 13.26
N LYS A 11 -3.31 0.36 12.61
CA LYS A 11 -3.87 -0.75 11.83
C LYS A 11 -3.21 -0.78 10.45
N VAL A 12 -2.90 -1.99 10.00
CA VAL A 12 -2.50 -2.25 8.61
C VAL A 12 -3.72 -2.78 7.87
N THR A 13 -4.01 -2.20 6.71
CA THR A 13 -5.08 -2.64 5.83
C THR A 13 -4.48 -3.09 4.50
N VAL A 14 -4.85 -4.30 4.08
CA VAL A 14 -4.45 -4.88 2.79
C VAL A 14 -5.70 -5.04 1.94
N GLU A 15 -5.69 -4.36 0.81
CA GLU A 15 -6.80 -4.34 -0.13
C GLU A 15 -6.34 -4.88 -1.48
N GLY A 16 -7.28 -5.48 -2.21
CA GLY A 16 -6.97 -6.01 -3.52
C GLY A 16 -8.16 -6.65 -4.20
N TRP A 17 -7.85 -7.30 -5.32
CA TRP A 17 -8.79 -8.00 -6.15
C TRP A 17 -8.41 -9.46 -6.31
N LEU A 18 -9.40 -10.34 -6.19
CA LEU A 18 -9.37 -11.74 -6.56
C LEU A 18 -10.10 -11.87 -7.89
N THR A 19 -9.38 -12.31 -8.91
CA THR A 19 -9.90 -12.44 -10.28
C THR A 19 -9.49 -13.77 -10.88
N PHE A 20 -10.29 -14.26 -11.82
CA PHE A 20 -9.92 -15.37 -12.70
C PHE A 20 -9.95 -14.90 -14.15
N TYR A 21 -9.20 -15.58 -15.01
CA TYR A 21 -9.21 -15.30 -16.43
C TYR A 21 -10.26 -16.19 -17.11
N ASP A 22 -11.26 -15.57 -17.74
CA ASP A 22 -12.25 -16.26 -18.55
C ASP A 22 -11.71 -16.41 -19.98
N GLU A 23 -11.40 -17.63 -20.39
CA GLU A 23 -10.85 -17.92 -21.72
C GLU A 23 -11.86 -17.70 -22.86
N LYS A 24 -13.17 -17.81 -22.59
CA LYS A 24 -14.21 -17.63 -23.60
C LYS A 24 -14.42 -16.16 -23.91
N GLU A 25 -14.49 -15.35 -22.86
CA GLU A 25 -14.65 -13.90 -22.97
C GLU A 25 -13.31 -13.16 -23.04
N MET A 26 -12.19 -13.88 -23.00
CA MET A 26 -10.81 -13.38 -23.02
C MET A 26 -10.57 -12.22 -22.05
N SER A 27 -11.18 -12.27 -20.87
CA SER A 27 -11.18 -11.15 -19.92
C SER A 27 -11.03 -11.60 -18.47
N TRP A 28 -10.46 -10.74 -17.63
CA TRP A 28 -10.39 -10.95 -16.20
C TRP A 28 -11.75 -10.66 -15.56
N LYS A 29 -12.29 -11.65 -14.84
CA LYS A 29 -13.56 -11.56 -14.13
C LYS A 29 -13.33 -11.57 -12.63
N PRO A 30 -14.15 -10.82 -11.86
CA PRO A 30 -14.11 -10.91 -10.40
C PRO A 30 -14.46 -12.32 -9.94
N LEU A 31 -13.81 -12.76 -8.87
CA LEU A 31 -14.04 -14.05 -8.26
C LEU A 31 -14.35 -13.90 -6.78
N ASP A 32 -15.44 -14.51 -6.34
CA ASP A 32 -15.77 -14.62 -4.92
C ASP A 32 -15.04 -15.82 -4.31
N GLY A 33 -14.52 -15.64 -3.10
CA GLY A 33 -13.69 -16.67 -2.49
C GLY A 33 -13.18 -16.29 -1.12
N THR A 34 -12.62 -17.26 -0.39
CA THR A 34 -11.97 -17.00 0.90
C THR A 34 -10.46 -16.97 0.72
N LEU A 35 -9.85 -15.88 1.14
CA LEU A 35 -8.41 -15.67 1.16
C LEU A 35 -7.87 -15.93 2.57
N THR A 36 -6.68 -16.52 2.65
CA THR A 36 -5.97 -16.71 3.93
C THR A 36 -4.72 -15.82 3.94
N PHE A 37 -4.55 -15.07 5.03
CA PHE A 37 -3.48 -14.10 5.21
C PHE A 37 -2.45 -14.65 6.18
N TYR A 38 -1.18 -14.50 5.83
CA TYR A 38 -0.04 -14.91 6.63
C TYR A 38 0.89 -13.72 6.85
N LEU A 39 1.37 -13.54 8.07
CA LEU A 39 2.40 -12.58 8.43
C LEU A 39 3.65 -13.34 8.87
N ASP A 40 4.76 -13.13 8.16
CA ASP A 40 6.03 -13.81 8.41
C ASP A 40 5.88 -15.34 8.52
N GLY A 41 5.03 -15.90 7.65
CA GLY A 41 4.72 -17.33 7.57
C GLY A 41 3.67 -17.85 8.56
N ARG A 42 3.15 -17.02 9.47
CA ARG A 42 2.09 -17.40 10.42
C ARG A 42 0.73 -16.91 9.94
N GLU A 43 -0.27 -17.78 9.95
CA GLU A 43 -1.65 -17.38 9.62
C GLU A 43 -2.16 -16.34 10.62
N ILE A 44 -2.65 -15.21 10.12
CA ILE A 44 -3.20 -14.11 10.92
C ILE A 44 -4.71 -13.95 10.75
N GLY A 45 -5.31 -14.59 9.74
CA GLY A 45 -6.75 -14.55 9.53
C GLY A 45 -7.16 -14.91 8.11
N LYS A 46 -8.47 -14.80 7.87
CA LYS A 46 -9.11 -15.04 6.58
C LYS A 46 -10.07 -13.90 6.25
N GLU A 47 -10.22 -13.60 4.97
CA GLU A 47 -11.18 -12.61 4.47
C GLU A 47 -11.92 -13.15 3.25
N LYS A 48 -13.19 -12.78 3.08
CA LYS A 48 -13.95 -13.11 1.89
C LYS A 48 -13.81 -12.01 0.85
N ALA A 49 -13.40 -12.38 -0.36
CA ALA A 49 -13.55 -11.52 -1.53
C ALA A 49 -15.03 -11.54 -1.98
N GLN A 50 -15.62 -10.36 -2.16
CA GLN A 50 -16.98 -10.15 -2.67
C GLN A 50 -16.93 -9.28 -3.91
N TYR A 51 -17.54 -9.74 -4.99
CA TYR A 51 -17.38 -9.17 -6.33
C TYR A 51 -15.90 -8.99 -6.69
N GLY A 52 -15.08 -9.96 -6.27
CA GLY A 52 -13.63 -9.92 -6.43
C GLY A 52 -12.89 -8.99 -5.48
N GLN A 53 -13.53 -8.08 -4.75
CA GLN A 53 -12.84 -7.15 -3.85
C GLN A 53 -12.66 -7.73 -2.45
N PHE A 54 -11.52 -7.46 -1.82
CA PHE A 54 -11.29 -7.77 -0.41
C PHE A 54 -10.56 -6.62 0.30
N SER A 55 -10.81 -6.47 1.60
CA SER A 55 -10.10 -5.55 2.49
C SER A 55 -9.91 -6.22 3.84
N PHE A 56 -8.66 -6.52 4.20
CA PHE A 56 -8.31 -7.22 5.43
C PHE A 56 -7.48 -6.32 6.32
N SER A 57 -7.87 -6.17 7.59
CA SER A 57 -7.19 -5.29 8.54
C SER A 57 -6.69 -6.05 9.77
N PHE A 58 -5.47 -5.73 10.21
CA PHE A 58 -4.83 -6.34 11.38
C PHE A 58 -3.96 -5.30 12.12
N PRO A 59 -3.68 -5.49 13.43
CA PRO A 59 -2.77 -4.59 14.14
C PRO A 59 -1.35 -4.68 13.56
N SER A 60 -0.65 -3.56 13.52
CA SER A 60 0.75 -3.52 13.10
C SER A 60 1.62 -4.47 13.95
N PRO A 61 2.55 -5.22 13.33
CA PRO A 61 3.54 -6.01 14.06
C PRO A 61 4.58 -5.11 14.76
N SER A 62 5.55 -5.74 15.40
CA SER A 62 6.72 -5.06 15.98
C SER A 62 7.46 -4.20 14.95
N ILE A 63 8.29 -3.27 15.42
CA ILE A 63 9.18 -2.50 14.55
C ILE A 63 10.10 -3.43 13.76
N GLY A 64 10.20 -3.20 12.45
CA GLY A 64 11.00 -4.03 11.56
C GLY A 64 10.38 -4.24 10.19
N LYS A 65 11.05 -5.08 9.38
CA LYS A 65 10.55 -5.49 8.07
C LYS A 65 9.72 -6.75 8.22
N HIS A 66 8.55 -6.74 7.58
CA HIS A 66 7.59 -7.82 7.62
C HIS A 66 7.12 -8.19 6.22
N LYS A 67 6.74 -9.45 6.05
CA LYS A 67 6.18 -9.97 4.81
C LYS A 67 4.76 -10.45 5.05
N ILE A 68 3.81 -9.90 4.30
CA ILE A 68 2.45 -10.42 4.23
C ILE A 68 2.29 -11.29 3.00
N GLU A 69 1.66 -12.45 3.17
CA GLU A 69 1.34 -13.39 2.10
C GLU A 69 -0.16 -13.64 2.09
N ILE A 70 -0.75 -13.58 0.90
CA ILE A 70 -2.16 -13.79 0.65
C ILE A 70 -2.26 -15.05 -0.20
N LYS A 71 -3.03 -16.04 0.26
CA LYS A 71 -3.19 -17.32 -0.43
C LYS A 71 -4.66 -17.57 -0.74
N PHE A 72 -4.92 -18.03 -1.95
CA PHE A 72 -6.23 -18.47 -2.41
C PHE A 72 -6.17 -19.95 -2.80
N LYS A 73 -7.16 -20.72 -2.35
CA LYS A 73 -7.36 -22.11 -2.73
C LYS A 73 -8.85 -22.42 -2.71
N ALA A 74 -9.39 -22.83 -3.85
CA ALA A 74 -10.77 -23.28 -4.01
C ALA A 74 -10.82 -24.42 -5.02
N GLU A 75 -11.84 -25.27 -4.92
CA GLU A 75 -12.09 -26.31 -5.93
C GLU A 75 -12.49 -25.66 -7.27
N GLY A 76 -12.03 -26.22 -8.39
CA GLY A 76 -12.31 -25.68 -9.73
C GLY A 76 -11.44 -24.49 -10.15
N TYR A 77 -10.53 -24.01 -9.30
CA TYR A 77 -9.60 -22.92 -9.60
C TYR A 77 -8.16 -23.30 -9.25
N GLU A 78 -7.20 -22.75 -10.00
CA GLU A 78 -5.79 -22.87 -9.63
C GLU A 78 -5.51 -22.17 -8.30
N SER A 79 -4.68 -22.79 -7.47
CA SER A 79 -4.22 -22.14 -6.23
C SER A 79 -3.30 -20.99 -6.57
N SER A 80 -3.51 -19.83 -5.96
CA SER A 80 -2.71 -18.63 -6.23
C SER A 80 -2.20 -18.00 -4.94
N TYR A 81 -1.10 -17.25 -5.05
CA TYR A 81 -0.51 -16.53 -3.93
C TYR A 81 0.08 -15.20 -4.37
N LYS A 82 0.10 -14.23 -3.45
CA LYS A 82 0.77 -12.95 -3.61
C LYS A 82 1.45 -12.55 -2.31
N SER A 83 2.53 -11.79 -2.39
CA SER A 83 3.20 -11.28 -1.19
C SER A 83 3.60 -9.82 -1.32
N LEU A 84 3.57 -9.11 -0.20
CA LEU A 84 4.03 -7.73 -0.07
C LEU A 84 4.97 -7.62 1.12
N SER A 85 5.99 -6.79 0.99
CA SER A 85 6.90 -6.45 2.11
C SER A 85 6.64 -5.03 2.56
N PHE A 86 6.60 -4.81 3.87
CA PHE A 86 6.43 -3.48 4.46
C PHE A 86 7.33 -3.33 5.69
N GLU A 87 7.62 -2.08 6.06
CA GLU A 87 8.43 -1.76 7.24
C GLU A 87 7.56 -1.02 8.25
N VAL A 88 7.52 -1.54 9.48
CA VAL A 88 6.95 -0.85 10.63
C VAL A 88 8.05 -0.03 11.30
N VAL A 89 7.77 1.26 11.49
CA VAL A 89 8.73 2.21 12.08
C VAL A 89 8.19 2.77 13.40
N GLU A 90 9.10 3.28 14.24
CA GLU A 90 8.70 4.06 15.41
C GLU A 90 7.88 5.29 15.00
N LYS A 91 6.82 5.57 15.76
CA LYS A 91 5.96 6.73 15.54
C LYS A 91 6.76 8.04 15.49
N ARG A 92 7.73 8.22 16.40
CA ARG A 92 8.61 9.40 16.43
C ARG A 92 9.42 9.56 15.15
N ARG A 93 9.88 8.44 14.57
CA ARG A 93 10.62 8.43 13.30
C ARG A 93 9.70 8.84 12.15
N LYS A 94 8.46 8.32 12.09
CA LYS A 94 7.45 8.73 11.09
C LYS A 94 7.16 10.22 11.18
N GLU A 95 6.95 10.77 12.38
CA GLU A 95 6.70 12.21 12.59
C GLU A 95 7.88 13.09 12.19
N MET A 96 9.11 12.64 12.45
CA MET A 96 10.32 13.35 12.05
C MET A 96 10.47 13.39 10.53
N VAL A 97 10.30 12.24 9.86
CA VAL A 97 10.33 12.14 8.39
C VAL A 97 9.23 13.00 7.77
N ALA A 98 8.03 12.99 8.37
CA ALA A 98 6.90 13.80 7.91
C ALA A 98 7.22 15.30 7.94
N ARG A 99 7.82 15.78 9.03
CA ARG A 99 8.23 17.18 9.18
C ARG A 99 9.29 17.58 8.15
N PHE A 100 10.32 16.76 7.95
CA PHE A 100 11.36 17.05 6.96
C PHE A 100 10.81 17.09 5.54
N ALA A 101 9.97 16.13 5.15
CA ALA A 101 9.40 16.15 3.80
C ALA A 101 8.48 17.36 3.56
N LYS A 102 7.74 17.84 4.58
CA LYS A 102 6.98 19.09 4.48
C LYS A 102 7.88 20.31 4.27
N ILE A 103 8.99 20.41 5.01
CA ILE A 103 9.95 21.52 4.86
C ILE A 103 10.59 21.49 3.46
N ILE A 104 11.05 20.32 3.02
CA ILE A 104 11.66 20.15 1.69
C ILE A 104 10.67 20.55 0.58
N PHE A 105 9.42 20.11 0.68
CA PHE A 105 8.38 20.48 -0.28
C PHE A 105 8.17 22.01 -0.34
N LEU A 106 8.13 22.67 0.82
CA LEU A 106 7.97 24.12 0.90
C LEU A 106 9.16 24.87 0.29
N LEU A 107 10.39 24.38 0.52
CA LEU A 107 11.60 24.93 -0.10
C LEU A 107 11.60 24.77 -1.63
N ILE A 108 11.22 23.60 -2.14
CA ILE A 108 11.09 23.37 -3.59
C ILE A 108 10.05 24.32 -4.19
N PHE A 109 8.89 24.47 -3.54
CA PHE A 109 7.85 25.38 -3.98
C PHE A 109 8.33 26.83 -4.04
N LEU A 110 9.01 27.32 -3.00
CA LEU A 110 9.58 28.67 -2.96
C LEU A 110 10.64 28.87 -4.05
N LEU A 111 11.48 27.86 -4.30
CA LEU A 111 12.47 27.91 -5.36
C LEU A 111 11.81 28.02 -6.74
N CYS A 112 10.78 27.23 -7.02
CA CYS A 112 10.00 27.31 -8.25
C CYS A 112 9.33 28.69 -8.41
N LEU A 113 8.78 29.24 -7.34
CA LEU A 113 8.19 30.59 -7.34
C LEU A 113 9.23 31.67 -7.64
N ALA A 114 10.39 31.61 -7.00
CA ALA A 114 11.48 32.55 -7.23
C ALA A 114 11.99 32.50 -8.68
N LEU A 115 12.16 31.29 -9.24
CA LEU A 115 12.51 31.11 -10.65
C LEU A 115 11.45 31.69 -11.58
N PHE A 116 10.16 31.43 -11.31
CA PHE A 116 9.06 32.00 -12.08
C PHE A 116 9.08 33.54 -12.06
N LEU A 117 9.20 34.14 -10.88
CA LEU A 117 9.28 35.59 -10.74
C LEU A 117 10.50 36.18 -11.45
N SER A 118 11.65 35.49 -11.41
CA SER A 118 12.86 35.95 -12.08
C SER A 118 12.70 36.03 -13.60
N VAL A 119 12.02 35.05 -14.22
CA VAL A 119 11.72 35.05 -15.66
C VAL A 119 10.75 36.18 -16.02
N PHE A 120 9.75 36.43 -15.17
CA PHE A 120 8.81 37.53 -15.39
C PHE A 120 9.49 38.90 -15.29
N LEU A 121 10.32 39.10 -14.28
CA LEU A 121 11.09 40.34 -14.11
C LEU A 121 12.07 40.56 -15.26
N ALA A 122 12.76 39.51 -15.71
CA ALA A 122 13.66 39.59 -16.87
C ALA A 122 12.97 39.88 -18.21
N LYS A 123 11.64 39.72 -18.29
CA LYS A 123 10.84 40.13 -19.46
C LYS A 123 10.26 41.54 -19.32
N LEU A 124 10.29 42.13 -18.12
CA LEU A 124 9.72 43.44 -17.83
C LEU A 124 10.74 44.58 -17.98
N PHE A 125 12.03 44.26 -17.90
CA PHE A 125 13.18 45.13 -18.16
C PHE A 125 13.83 44.76 -19.49
#